data_AF-A0A4Q5NSU7-F1
#
_entry.id   AF-A0A4Q5NSU7-F1
#
_cell.length_a   1.000
_cell.length_b   1.000
_cell.length_c   1.000
_cell.angle_alpha   90.00
_cell.angle_beta   90.00
_cell.angle_gamma   90.00
#
_symmetry.space_group_name_H-M   'P 1'
#
loop_
_entity.id
_entity.type
_entity.pdbx_description
1 polymer ?
#
loop_
_entity_poly.entity_id
_entity_poly.type
_entity_poly.pdbx_seq_one_letter_code
_entity_poly.pdbx_strand_id
1 'polypeptide(L)'
;MSSPTSPSARLDVTQGPLQGQSVDLLAPETIVGREFIGSVPLTSYREVSRQHARFYLYGGTWCIEDLGSTNGTFVNNVRATPSFSLADGVQIQMGDFHARFRLDGVNVQPNPPQGTQTSPTWPQLPAPVAPIAPVVPQPNPYPYQPTPVIYPVEPPKQVVLAVLFSFLLVGGGQFYNGDTSKGISMLCGALFCGFAAIFTCGLTALGCTIIWIFSMVDAAQTAERINRESGWQRRY
;
A
#
# COMPACT_ATOMS: atom_id res chain seq x y z
N MET A 1 2.22 -11.82 -41.94
CA MET A 1 2.82 -10.67 -41.23
C MET A 1 2.48 -10.83 -39.76
N SER A 2 3.41 -11.35 -38.96
CA SER A 2 3.31 -11.42 -37.50
C SER A 2 3.90 -10.13 -36.94
N SER A 3 3.04 -9.28 -36.36
CA SER A 3 3.44 -8.05 -35.67
C SER A 3 4.46 -8.35 -34.56
N PRO A 4 5.43 -7.46 -34.26
CA PRO A 4 6.31 -7.64 -33.11
C PRO A 4 5.45 -7.71 -31.84
N THR A 5 5.48 -8.86 -31.17
CA THR A 5 4.81 -9.09 -29.90
C THR A 5 5.48 -8.18 -28.87
N SER A 6 4.82 -7.10 -28.45
CA SER A 6 5.22 -6.34 -27.26
C SER A 6 5.48 -7.34 -26.12
N PRO A 7 6.50 -7.15 -25.27
CA PRO A 7 6.78 -8.09 -24.18
C PRO A 7 5.55 -8.18 -23.28
N SER A 8 4.78 -9.26 -23.44
CA SER A 8 3.66 -9.59 -22.58
C SER A 8 4.22 -9.90 -21.20
N ALA A 9 3.56 -9.42 -20.17
CA ALA A 9 3.89 -9.74 -18.80
C ALA A 9 2.62 -10.06 -18.04
N ARG A 10 2.74 -10.81 -16.96
CA ARG A 10 1.61 -11.17 -16.11
C ARG A 10 1.99 -11.19 -14.63
N LEU A 11 0.97 -11.16 -13.79
CA LEU A 11 1.08 -11.27 -12.34
C LEU A 11 0.49 -12.60 -11.88
N ASP A 12 1.34 -13.54 -11.49
CA ASP A 12 0.90 -14.80 -10.90
C ASP A 12 0.54 -14.55 -9.44
N VAL A 13 -0.75 -14.59 -9.09
CA VAL A 13 -1.21 -14.27 -7.73
C VAL A 13 -0.79 -15.38 -6.76
N THR A 14 0.00 -15.01 -5.76
CA THR A 14 0.62 -15.97 -4.82
C THR A 14 -0.13 -16.10 -3.49
N GLN A 15 -0.91 -15.09 -3.10
CA GLN A 15 -1.72 -15.09 -1.88
C GLN A 15 -3.04 -14.34 -2.08
N GLY A 16 -4.03 -14.65 -1.25
CA GLY A 16 -5.34 -14.00 -1.23
C GLY A 16 -6.42 -14.75 -2.03
N PRO A 17 -7.62 -14.16 -2.16
CA PRO A 17 -8.79 -14.81 -2.78
C PRO A 17 -8.60 -15.28 -4.23
N LEU A 18 -7.62 -14.71 -4.94
CA LEU A 18 -7.30 -15.06 -6.32
C LEU A 18 -6.02 -15.90 -6.44
N GLN A 19 -5.54 -16.50 -5.33
CA GLN A 19 -4.33 -17.32 -5.35
C GLN A 19 -4.37 -18.39 -6.46
N GLY A 20 -3.28 -18.47 -7.22
CA GLY A 20 -3.15 -19.39 -8.36
C GLY A 20 -3.70 -18.84 -9.68
N GLN A 21 -4.36 -17.68 -9.69
CA GLN A 21 -4.76 -17.02 -10.93
C GLN A 21 -3.62 -16.17 -11.50
N SER A 22 -3.63 -15.96 -12.82
CA SER A 22 -2.67 -15.14 -13.53
C SER A 22 -3.33 -13.89 -14.14
N VAL A 23 -2.77 -12.76 -13.73
CA VAL A 23 -2.97 -11.34 -14.07
C VAL A 23 -2.33 -10.81 -15.36
N ASP A 24 -2.87 -10.97 -16.56
CA ASP A 24 -2.19 -10.43 -17.76
C ASP A 24 -2.12 -8.89 -17.77
N LEU A 25 -0.92 -8.36 -18.02
CA LEU A 25 -0.66 -6.94 -18.26
C LEU A 25 -0.83 -6.66 -19.75
N LEU A 26 -2.08 -6.47 -20.16
CA LEU A 26 -2.52 -6.44 -21.56
C LEU A 26 -2.03 -5.23 -22.36
N ALA A 27 -1.49 -4.20 -21.70
CA ALA A 27 -1.04 -2.97 -22.33
C ALA A 27 0.36 -2.54 -21.85
N PRO A 28 1.13 -1.80 -22.68
CA PRO A 28 2.45 -1.26 -22.30
C PRO A 28 2.42 -0.33 -21.08
N GLU A 29 1.23 0.11 -20.67
CA GLU A 29 0.94 0.78 -19.41
C GLU A 29 -0.35 0.19 -18.84
N THR A 30 -0.28 -0.34 -17.63
CA THR A 30 -1.42 -0.94 -16.92
C THR A 30 -1.45 -0.39 -15.50
N ILE A 31 -2.56 0.25 -15.14
CA ILE A 31 -2.83 0.64 -13.76
C ILE A 31 -3.44 -0.55 -13.04
N VAL A 32 -2.91 -0.84 -11.86
CA VAL A 32 -3.32 -1.95 -11.02
C VAL A 32 -3.80 -1.39 -9.69
N GLY A 33 -5.00 -1.77 -9.30
CA GLY A 33 -5.59 -1.41 -8.03
C GLY A 33 -6.87 -2.18 -7.76
N ARG A 34 -7.58 -1.80 -6.70
CA ARG A 34 -8.78 -2.49 -6.24
C ARG A 34 -9.91 -2.48 -7.26
N GLU A 35 -10.00 -1.43 -8.07
CA GLU A 35 -11.01 -1.32 -9.11
C GLU A 35 -10.69 -2.26 -10.29
N PHE A 36 -9.42 -2.30 -10.73
CA PHE A 36 -8.98 -3.16 -11.83
C PHE A 36 -7.49 -3.52 -11.73
N ILE A 37 -7.12 -4.78 -12.01
CA ILE A 37 -5.83 -5.17 -12.59
C ILE A 37 -6.09 -5.48 -14.07
N GLY A 38 -5.73 -4.59 -14.98
CA GLY A 38 -6.06 -4.81 -16.40
C GLY A 38 -7.57 -4.98 -16.60
N SER A 39 -8.03 -6.21 -16.84
CA SER A 39 -9.45 -6.58 -17.02
C SER A 39 -10.14 -7.18 -15.79
N VAL A 40 -9.43 -7.49 -14.70
CA VAL A 40 -9.98 -8.22 -13.54
C VAL A 40 -10.13 -7.31 -12.32
N PRO A 41 -11.33 -7.17 -11.71
CA PRO A 41 -11.51 -6.38 -10.50
C PRO A 41 -10.96 -7.10 -9.25
N LEU A 42 -10.20 -6.39 -8.42
CA LEU A 42 -9.67 -6.88 -7.13
C LEU A 42 -10.56 -6.51 -5.94
N THR A 43 -11.88 -6.53 -6.11
CA THR A 43 -12.83 -6.03 -5.09
C THR A 43 -12.67 -6.68 -3.72
N SER A 44 -12.13 -7.88 -3.65
CA SER A 44 -11.87 -8.63 -2.40
C SER A 44 -10.67 -8.14 -1.59
N TYR A 45 -9.75 -7.35 -2.16
CA TYR A 45 -8.52 -6.89 -1.51
C TYR A 45 -8.72 -5.49 -0.92
N ARG A 46 -8.92 -5.38 0.39
CA ARG A 46 -9.32 -4.11 1.04
C ARG A 46 -8.17 -3.16 1.24
N GLU A 47 -6.95 -3.69 1.34
CA GLU A 47 -5.74 -2.92 1.58
C GLU A 47 -5.12 -2.37 0.29
N VAL A 48 -5.73 -2.69 -0.86
CA VAL A 48 -5.36 -2.15 -2.16
C VAL A 48 -6.17 -0.87 -2.44
N SER A 49 -5.48 0.25 -2.73
CA SER A 49 -6.09 1.49 -3.22
C SER A 49 -6.77 1.30 -4.59
N ARG A 50 -7.73 2.17 -4.94
CA ARG A 50 -8.49 2.09 -6.21
C ARG A 50 -7.57 2.07 -7.43
N GLN A 51 -6.63 3.01 -7.46
CA GLN A 51 -5.45 3.04 -8.33
C GLN A 51 -4.24 2.93 -7.40
N HIS A 52 -3.54 1.80 -7.39
CA HIS A 52 -2.51 1.51 -6.39
C HIS A 52 -1.11 1.70 -6.98
N ALA A 53 -0.83 0.99 -8.07
CA ALA A 53 0.45 1.02 -8.74
C ALA A 53 0.26 1.07 -10.26
N ARG A 54 1.24 1.65 -10.95
CA ARG A 54 1.33 1.66 -12.39
C ARG A 54 2.46 0.73 -12.83
N PHE A 55 2.14 -0.21 -13.72
CA PHE A 55 3.12 -1.02 -14.44
C PHE A 55 3.28 -0.43 -15.84
N TYR A 56 4.51 -0.19 -16.29
CA TYR A 56 4.76 0.40 -17.60
C TYR A 56 6.07 -0.09 -18.20
N LEU A 57 6.15 -0.09 -19.53
CA LEU A 57 7.36 -0.45 -20.25
C LEU A 57 8.21 0.79 -20.53
N TYR A 58 9.47 0.80 -20.09
CA TYR A 58 10.45 1.84 -20.35
C TYR A 58 11.73 1.23 -20.92
N GLY A 59 12.11 1.62 -22.14
CA GLY A 59 13.33 1.09 -22.78
C GLY A 59 13.31 -0.42 -23.02
N GLY A 60 12.12 -1.04 -23.13
CA GLY A 60 11.96 -2.50 -23.24
C GLY A 60 12.00 -3.24 -21.90
N THR A 61 12.12 -2.52 -20.78
CA THR A 61 12.09 -3.08 -19.43
C THR A 61 10.78 -2.72 -18.75
N TRP A 62 10.18 -3.68 -18.04
CA TRP A 62 9.00 -3.43 -17.23
C TRP A 62 9.38 -2.70 -15.95
N CYS A 63 8.63 -1.68 -15.60
CA CYS A 63 8.80 -0.86 -14.41
C CYS A 63 7.50 -0.81 -13.61
N ILE A 64 7.61 -0.58 -12.31
CA ILE A 64 6.49 -0.32 -11.40
C ILE A 64 6.69 1.00 -10.67
N GLU A 65 5.61 1.73 -10.46
CA GLU A 65 5.56 2.98 -9.72
C GLU A 65 4.34 2.99 -8.80
N ASP A 66 4.53 3.40 -7.55
CA ASP A 66 3.45 3.59 -6.58
C ASP A 66 2.71 4.89 -6.87
N LEU A 67 1.38 4.83 -7.05
CA LEU A 67 0.55 6.00 -7.36
C LEU A 67 0.03 6.71 -6.11
N GLY A 68 0.84 6.76 -5.04
CA GLY A 68 0.43 7.32 -3.76
C GLY A 68 -0.54 6.42 -3.01
N SER A 69 -0.30 5.10 -3.05
CA SER A 69 -1.15 4.14 -2.37
C SER A 69 -1.08 4.27 -0.85
N THR A 70 -2.14 3.85 -0.14
CA THR A 70 -2.23 3.98 1.31
C THR A 70 -1.22 3.11 2.05
N ASN A 71 -0.99 1.89 1.56
CA ASN A 71 -0.10 0.91 2.20
C ASN A 71 1.27 0.80 1.53
N GLY A 72 1.45 1.43 0.36
CA GLY A 72 2.68 1.36 -0.43
C GLY A 72 2.77 0.10 -1.29
N THR A 73 3.58 0.22 -2.34
CA THR A 73 3.97 -0.88 -3.23
C THR A 73 5.38 -1.36 -2.89
N PHE A 74 5.58 -2.67 -2.79
CA PHE A 74 6.88 -3.28 -2.50
C PHE A 74 7.28 -4.32 -3.56
N VAL A 75 8.56 -4.33 -3.92
CA VAL A 75 9.19 -5.34 -4.78
C VAL A 75 10.27 -6.06 -3.97
N ASN A 76 10.15 -7.37 -3.75
CA ASN A 76 11.03 -8.16 -2.89
C ASN A 76 11.27 -7.49 -1.52
N ASN A 77 10.19 -7.01 -0.89
CA ASN A 77 10.19 -6.31 0.40
C ASN A 77 10.88 -4.93 0.41
N VAL A 78 11.25 -4.39 -0.76
CA VAL A 78 11.78 -3.02 -0.91
C VAL A 78 10.70 -2.11 -1.47
N ARG A 79 10.51 -0.92 -0.89
CA ARG A 79 9.47 0.02 -1.33
C ARG A 79 9.78 0.58 -2.73
N ALA A 80 8.81 0.49 -3.63
CA ALA A 80 8.93 0.95 -5.02
C ALA A 80 8.67 2.45 -5.13
N THR A 81 9.66 3.28 -4.78
CA THR A 81 9.55 4.75 -4.87
C THR A 81 10.88 5.36 -5.34
N PRO A 82 10.91 6.24 -6.36
CA PRO A 82 9.79 6.69 -7.19
C PRO A 82 9.37 5.65 -8.25
N SER A 83 10.30 4.89 -8.81
CA SER A 83 10.02 3.77 -9.73
C SER A 83 11.02 2.64 -9.53
N PHE A 84 10.62 1.41 -9.85
CA PHE A 84 11.45 0.22 -9.69
C PHE A 84 11.40 -0.64 -10.95
N SER A 85 12.55 -1.10 -11.43
CA SER A 85 12.65 -2.00 -12.58
C SER A 85 12.29 -3.43 -12.18
N LEU A 86 11.42 -4.08 -12.94
CA LEU A 86 10.94 -5.43 -12.70
C LEU A 86 11.75 -6.45 -13.50
N ALA A 87 12.33 -7.43 -12.80
CA ALA A 87 12.90 -8.63 -13.39
C ALA A 87 11.88 -9.79 -13.32
N ASP A 88 12.02 -10.81 -14.19
CA ASP A 88 11.18 -12.01 -14.09
C ASP A 88 11.31 -12.66 -12.70
N GLY A 89 10.17 -13.05 -12.11
CA GLY A 89 10.12 -13.79 -10.86
C GLY A 89 10.14 -12.95 -9.58
N VAL A 90 10.25 -11.62 -9.67
CA VAL A 90 10.21 -10.75 -8.48
C VAL A 90 8.84 -10.80 -7.80
N GLN A 91 8.84 -10.70 -6.47
CA GLN A 91 7.62 -10.67 -5.68
C GLN A 91 7.13 -9.23 -5.54
N ILE A 92 5.87 -9.00 -5.86
CA ILE A 92 5.16 -7.74 -5.71
C ILE A 92 4.19 -7.86 -4.55
N GLN A 93 4.19 -6.85 -3.70
CA GLN A 93 3.22 -6.70 -2.61
C GLN A 93 2.55 -5.33 -2.69
N MET A 94 1.23 -5.33 -2.63
CA MET A 94 0.36 -4.16 -2.58
C MET A 94 -0.68 -4.40 -1.48
N GLY A 95 -0.46 -3.91 -0.26
CA GLY A 95 -1.30 -4.24 0.88
C GLY A 95 -1.39 -5.77 1.12
N ASP A 96 -2.61 -6.31 1.07
CA ASP A 96 -2.97 -7.72 1.21
C ASP A 96 -2.85 -8.52 -0.10
N PHE A 97 -2.52 -7.87 -1.22
CA PHE A 97 -2.30 -8.52 -2.51
C PHE A 97 -0.81 -8.87 -2.70
N HIS A 98 -0.53 -10.16 -2.92
CA HIS A 98 0.81 -10.65 -3.22
C HIS A 98 0.82 -11.41 -4.54
N ALA A 99 1.70 -11.00 -5.46
CA ALA A 99 1.86 -11.64 -6.75
C ALA A 99 3.34 -11.78 -7.12
N ARG A 100 3.64 -12.70 -8.04
CA ARG A 100 4.94 -12.83 -8.69
C ARG A 100 4.84 -12.29 -10.10
N PHE A 101 5.73 -11.36 -10.43
CA PHE A 101 5.81 -10.81 -11.78
C PHE A 101 6.46 -11.82 -12.74
N ARG A 102 5.88 -11.98 -13.94
CA ARG A 102 6.38 -12.88 -14.98
C ARG A 102 6.46 -12.20 -16.34
N LEU A 103 7.53 -12.47 -17.08
CA LEU A 103 7.70 -12.07 -18.47
C LEU A 103 7.31 -13.22 -19.40
N ASP A 104 6.35 -12.97 -20.29
CA ASP A 104 5.96 -13.92 -21.32
C ASP A 104 6.85 -13.73 -22.54
N GLY A 105 8.01 -14.40 -22.50
CA GLY A 105 9.05 -14.21 -23.50
C GLY A 105 10.33 -15.05 -23.41
N VAL A 106 10.31 -16.27 -22.85
CA VAL A 106 11.18 -17.40 -23.28
C VAL A 106 10.44 -18.71 -22.99
N ASN A 107 9.96 -19.37 -24.05
CA ASN A 107 9.44 -20.72 -23.97
C ASN A 107 10.61 -21.70 -23.79
N VAL A 108 10.93 -22.09 -22.55
CA VAL A 108 11.64 -23.34 -22.28
C VAL A 108 10.62 -24.33 -21.72
N GLN A 109 9.86 -24.95 -22.60
CA GLN A 109 9.22 -26.23 -22.32
C GLN A 109 10.23 -27.34 -22.68
N PRO A 110 10.78 -28.11 -21.72
CA PRO A 110 11.56 -29.29 -22.06
C PRO A 110 10.58 -30.41 -22.39
N ASN A 111 10.49 -30.79 -23.67
CA ASN A 111 9.84 -32.04 -24.07
C ASN A 111 10.91 -32.99 -24.67
N PRO A 112 11.11 -34.21 -24.14
CA PRO A 112 12.03 -35.20 -24.70
C PRO A 112 11.51 -35.83 -26.02
N PRO A 113 12.38 -36.48 -26.82
CA PRO A 113 12.13 -36.77 -28.24
C PRO A 113 11.53 -38.16 -28.52
N GLN A 114 10.83 -38.27 -29.66
CA GLN A 114 10.89 -39.34 -30.69
C GLN A 114 9.55 -39.94 -31.19
N GLY A 115 9.51 -40.14 -32.52
CA GLY A 115 8.63 -41.05 -33.28
C GLY A 115 7.36 -40.38 -33.83
N THR A 116 7.00 -40.41 -35.11
CA THR A 116 7.43 -41.22 -36.27
C THR A 116 6.98 -40.47 -37.53
N GLN A 117 7.86 -40.26 -38.50
CA GLN A 117 7.49 -39.73 -39.82
C GLN A 117 6.94 -40.85 -40.69
N THR A 118 5.72 -40.70 -41.21
CA THR A 118 5.30 -41.37 -42.45
C THR A 118 4.32 -40.49 -43.22
N SER A 119 4.45 -40.57 -44.56
CA SER A 119 3.46 -40.28 -45.61
C SER A 119 3.68 -38.99 -46.43
N PRO A 120 3.16 -38.91 -47.68
CA PRO A 120 3.75 -39.43 -48.92
C PRO A 120 4.03 -38.32 -49.97
N THR A 121 4.53 -38.72 -51.14
CA THR A 121 4.95 -37.89 -52.29
C THR A 121 3.93 -36.80 -52.68
N TRP A 122 4.32 -35.53 -52.59
CA TRP A 122 3.51 -34.36 -53.00
C TRP A 122 3.77 -33.95 -54.47
N PRO A 123 2.80 -33.36 -55.19
CA PRO A 123 3.01 -32.75 -56.50
C PRO A 123 4.04 -31.62 -56.42
N GLN A 124 4.95 -31.51 -57.38
CA GLN A 124 5.99 -30.47 -57.36
C GLN A 124 5.37 -29.07 -57.49
N LEU A 125 5.61 -28.24 -56.47
CA LEU A 125 5.32 -26.80 -56.48
C LEU A 125 6.22 -26.08 -57.50
N PRO A 126 5.78 -24.94 -58.06
CA PRO A 126 6.63 -24.07 -58.89
C PRO A 126 7.87 -23.63 -58.12
N ALA A 127 8.96 -23.35 -58.86
CA ALA A 127 10.28 -23.04 -58.31
C ALA A 127 10.23 -21.95 -57.21
N PRO A 128 11.15 -22.00 -56.22
CA PRO A 128 11.17 -21.03 -55.13
C PRO A 128 11.36 -19.60 -55.67
N VAL A 129 10.43 -18.71 -55.33
CA VAL A 129 10.66 -17.27 -55.47
C VAL A 129 11.86 -16.94 -54.57
N ALA A 130 12.88 -16.28 -55.13
CA ALA A 130 14.11 -15.95 -54.41
C ALA A 130 13.81 -15.27 -53.06
N PRO A 131 14.63 -15.50 -52.01
CA PRO A 131 14.42 -14.84 -50.73
C PRO A 131 14.43 -13.33 -50.92
N ILE A 132 13.35 -12.67 -50.49
CA ILE A 132 13.33 -11.21 -50.33
C ILE A 132 14.45 -10.88 -49.35
N ALA A 133 15.43 -10.09 -49.77
CA ALA A 133 16.52 -9.64 -48.91
C ALA A 133 15.95 -9.04 -47.60
N PRO A 134 16.59 -9.24 -46.44
CA PRO A 134 16.12 -8.66 -45.19
C PRO A 134 15.96 -7.15 -45.36
N VAL A 135 14.74 -6.65 -45.14
CA VAL A 135 14.48 -5.22 -45.00
C VAL A 135 15.27 -4.78 -43.77
N VAL A 136 16.44 -4.16 -44.01
CA VAL A 136 17.16 -3.45 -42.96
C VAL A 136 16.16 -2.44 -42.37
N PRO A 137 15.85 -2.46 -41.06
CA PRO A 137 14.96 -1.47 -40.47
C PRO A 137 15.52 -0.09 -40.80
N GLN A 138 14.82 0.67 -41.64
CA GLN A 138 15.22 2.05 -41.87
C GLN A 138 15.13 2.76 -40.52
N PRO A 139 16.17 3.53 -40.12
CA PRO A 139 16.12 4.35 -38.93
C PRO A 139 14.85 5.19 -39.00
N ASN A 140 14.01 5.10 -37.97
CA ASN A 140 12.76 5.85 -37.94
C ASN A 140 13.11 7.34 -38.15
N PRO A 141 12.66 8.00 -39.25
CA PRO A 141 13.10 9.36 -39.59
C PRO A 141 12.64 10.39 -38.55
N TYR A 142 11.74 9.98 -37.66
CA TYR A 142 11.34 10.73 -36.49
C TYR A 142 11.97 10.06 -35.26
N PRO A 143 13.00 10.68 -34.63
CA PRO A 143 13.39 10.26 -33.30
C PRO A 143 12.17 10.35 -32.40
N TYR A 144 11.89 9.28 -31.66
CA TYR A 144 10.84 9.26 -30.65
C TYR A 144 11.13 10.39 -29.66
N GLN A 145 10.45 11.52 -29.81
CA GLN A 145 10.37 12.52 -28.76
C GLN A 145 9.40 11.93 -27.73
N PRO A 146 9.86 11.62 -26.51
CA PRO A 146 8.93 11.23 -25.46
C PRO A 146 7.89 12.34 -25.39
N THR A 147 6.63 11.99 -25.65
CA THR A 147 5.51 12.90 -25.39
C THR A 147 5.69 13.35 -23.94
N PRO A 148 5.77 14.66 -23.66
CA PRO A 148 5.86 15.11 -22.28
C PRO A 148 4.64 14.53 -21.58
N VAL A 149 4.90 13.60 -20.66
CA VAL A 149 3.87 13.07 -19.79
C VAL A 149 3.41 14.28 -19.00
N ILE A 150 2.24 14.81 -19.35
CA ILE A 150 1.61 15.88 -18.57
C ILE A 150 1.10 15.18 -17.32
N TYR A 151 1.99 15.07 -16.32
CA TYR A 151 1.55 14.79 -14.97
C TYR A 151 0.55 15.88 -14.62
N PRO A 152 -0.66 15.54 -14.12
CA PRO A 152 -1.49 16.53 -13.48
C PRO A 152 -0.65 17.13 -12.36
N VAL A 153 -0.17 18.35 -12.55
CA VAL A 153 0.50 19.09 -11.49
C VAL A 153 -0.59 19.36 -10.48
N GLU A 154 -0.63 18.56 -9.41
CA GLU A 154 -1.53 18.84 -8.30
C GLU A 154 -1.28 20.29 -7.85
N PRO A 155 -2.34 21.10 -7.69
CA PRO A 155 -2.16 22.46 -7.23
C PRO A 155 -1.38 22.43 -5.90
N PRO A 156 -0.42 23.34 -5.70
CA PRO A 156 0.43 23.33 -4.52
C PRO A 156 -0.44 23.36 -3.25
N LYS A 157 -0.30 22.32 -2.43
CA LYS A 157 -1.00 22.21 -1.14
C LYS A 157 -0.59 23.39 -0.27
N GLN A 158 -1.58 24.07 0.33
CA GLN A 158 -1.30 25.21 1.20
C GLN A 158 -0.89 24.70 2.58
N VAL A 159 0.38 24.91 2.93
CA VAL A 159 0.94 24.56 4.25
C VAL A 159 0.10 25.17 5.38
N VAL A 160 -0.37 26.40 5.19
CA VAL A 160 -1.21 27.11 6.17
C VAL A 160 -2.49 26.34 6.46
N LEU A 161 -3.16 25.78 5.45
CA LEU A 161 -4.37 24.96 5.64
C LEU A 161 -4.07 23.69 6.44
N ALA A 162 -2.97 23.00 6.15
CA ALA A 162 -2.56 21.80 6.88
C ALA A 162 -2.28 22.10 8.37
N VAL A 163 -1.63 23.23 8.65
CA VAL A 163 -1.32 23.68 10.01
C VAL A 163 -2.60 24.09 10.75
N LEU A 164 -3.49 24.86 10.11
CA LEU A 164 -4.77 25.25 10.72
C LEU A 164 -5.65 24.05 11.04
N PHE A 165 -5.71 23.05 10.16
CA PHE A 165 -6.41 21.80 10.46
C PHE A 165 -5.79 21.02 11.62
N SER A 166 -4.45 21.02 11.72
CA SER A 166 -3.75 20.38 12.85
C SER A 166 -3.94 21.12 14.17
N PHE A 167 -4.16 22.44 14.11
CA PHE A 167 -4.46 23.26 15.29
C PHE A 167 -5.87 22.99 15.82
N LEU A 168 -6.85 22.84 14.93
CA LEU A 168 -8.26 22.61 15.30
C LEU A 168 -8.52 21.18 15.79
N LEU A 169 -7.81 20.20 15.24
CA LEU A 169 -7.98 18.79 15.58
C LEU A 169 -6.62 18.11 15.58
N VAL A 170 -6.27 17.44 16.69
CA VAL A 170 -5.02 16.68 16.77
C VAL A 170 -5.00 15.63 15.66
N GLY A 171 -3.98 15.70 14.80
CA GLY A 171 -3.87 14.83 13.62
C GLY A 171 -4.61 15.35 12.37
N GLY A 172 -5.31 16.49 12.45
CA GLY A 172 -6.13 17.08 11.38
C GLY A 172 -5.37 17.34 10.08
N GLY A 173 -4.15 17.87 10.14
CA GLY A 173 -3.35 18.12 8.94
C GLY A 173 -2.90 16.85 8.21
N GLN A 174 -2.88 15.70 8.88
CA GLN A 174 -2.56 14.43 8.21
C GLN A 174 -3.68 14.01 7.26
N PHE A 175 -4.94 14.29 7.60
CA PHE A 175 -6.06 14.08 6.69
C PHE A 175 -5.98 14.98 5.45
N TYR A 176 -5.53 16.24 5.60
CA TYR A 176 -5.28 17.13 4.47
C TYR A 176 -4.13 16.65 3.56
N ASN A 177 -3.12 16.02 4.16
CA ASN A 177 -2.01 15.42 3.42
C ASN A 177 -2.37 14.09 2.74
N GLY A 178 -3.52 13.48 3.10
CA GLY A 178 -3.95 12.16 2.61
C GLY A 178 -3.48 10.98 3.46
N ASP A 179 -2.77 11.25 4.58
CA ASP A 179 -2.21 10.26 5.49
C ASP A 179 -3.16 9.97 6.66
N THR A 180 -4.34 9.43 6.33
CA THR A 180 -5.47 9.22 7.25
C THR A 180 -5.10 8.33 8.44
N SER A 181 -4.24 7.31 8.24
CA SER A 181 -3.87 6.37 9.30
C SER A 181 -3.04 7.04 10.39
N LYS A 182 -2.08 7.91 10.02
CA LYS A 182 -1.34 8.73 10.99
C LYS A 182 -2.24 9.72 11.70
N GLY A 183 -3.18 10.35 10.98
CA GLY A 183 -4.18 11.23 11.57
C GLY A 183 -4.99 10.54 12.67
N ILE A 184 -5.53 9.35 12.38
CA ILE A 184 -6.29 8.54 13.35
C ILE A 184 -5.41 8.11 14.53
N SER A 185 -4.19 7.66 14.27
CA SER A 185 -3.25 7.25 15.33
C SER A 185 -2.97 8.39 16.32
N MET A 186 -2.70 9.60 15.82
CA MET A 186 -2.47 10.77 16.67
C MET A 186 -3.73 11.15 17.47
N LEU A 187 -4.91 11.09 16.87
CA LEU A 187 -6.17 11.38 17.55
C LEU A 187 -6.47 10.37 18.67
N CYS A 188 -6.34 9.07 18.40
CA CYS A 188 -6.51 8.01 19.39
C CYS A 188 -5.53 8.16 20.56
N GLY A 189 -4.26 8.46 20.27
CA GLY A 189 -3.25 8.72 21.29
C GLY A 189 -3.61 9.92 22.18
N ALA A 190 -4.09 11.01 21.58
CA ALA A 190 -4.53 12.19 22.33
C ALA A 190 -5.74 11.90 23.24
N LEU A 191 -6.74 11.17 22.74
CA LEU A 191 -7.91 10.78 23.52
C LEU A 191 -7.54 9.86 24.69
N PHE A 192 -6.67 8.88 24.46
CA PHE A 192 -6.18 8.00 25.51
C PHE A 192 -5.41 8.77 26.59
N CYS A 193 -4.50 9.65 26.20
CA CYS A 193 -3.74 10.49 27.11
C CYS A 193 -4.67 11.41 27.94
N GLY A 194 -5.64 12.06 27.29
CA GLY A 194 -6.63 12.91 27.96
C GLY A 194 -7.48 12.13 28.97
N PHE A 195 -7.97 10.94 28.60
CA PHE A 195 -8.73 10.08 29.50
C PHE A 195 -7.88 9.65 30.70
N ALA A 196 -6.65 9.20 30.47
CA ALA A 196 -5.73 8.79 31.53
C ALA A 196 -5.44 9.93 32.51
N ALA A 197 -5.29 11.17 32.01
CA ALA A 197 -5.08 12.35 32.86
C ALA A 197 -6.30 12.65 33.73
N ILE A 198 -7.51 12.65 33.16
CA ILE A 198 -8.77 12.87 33.90
C ILE A 198 -8.96 11.80 34.97
N PHE A 199 -8.76 10.53 34.61
CA PHE A 199 -8.89 9.41 35.53
C PHE A 199 -7.90 9.52 36.71
N THR A 200 -6.63 9.81 36.42
CA THR A 200 -5.60 9.96 37.45
C THR A 200 -5.93 11.13 38.39
N CYS A 201 -6.28 12.31 37.85
CA CYS A 201 -6.70 13.45 38.66
C CYS A 201 -7.93 13.14 39.53
N GLY A 202 -8.91 12.41 38.98
CA GLY A 202 -10.11 11.98 39.70
C GLY A 202 -9.79 11.07 40.87
N LEU A 203 -8.92 10.07 40.67
CA LEU A 203 -8.47 9.18 41.74
C LEU A 203 -7.71 9.94 42.84
N THR A 204 -6.82 10.86 42.47
CA THR A 204 -6.08 11.68 43.43
C THR A 204 -7.04 12.58 44.22
N ALA A 205 -8.00 13.23 43.57
CA ALA A 205 -8.98 14.08 44.24
C ALA A 205 -9.86 13.30 45.23
N LEU A 206 -10.29 12.08 44.85
CA LEU A 206 -11.03 11.19 45.73
C LEU A 206 -10.20 10.78 46.94
N GLY A 207 -8.94 10.38 46.73
CA GLY A 207 -8.01 10.02 47.80
C GLY A 207 -7.79 11.17 48.79
N CYS A 208 -7.54 12.39 48.31
CA CYS A 208 -7.41 13.58 49.15
C CYS A 208 -8.67 13.84 49.98
N THR A 209 -9.86 13.66 49.40
CA THR A 209 -11.13 13.84 50.10
C THR A 209 -11.31 12.81 51.22
N ILE A 210 -10.99 11.54 50.96
CA ILE A 210 -11.05 10.47 51.97
C ILE A 210 -10.09 10.77 53.13
N ILE A 211 -8.85 11.16 52.83
CA ILE A 211 -7.84 11.50 53.86
C ILE A 211 -8.32 12.69 54.70
N TRP A 212 -8.91 13.70 54.07
CA TRP A 212 -9.47 14.86 54.77
C TRP A 212 -10.61 14.48 55.72
N ILE A 213 -11.56 13.64 55.28
CA ILE A 213 -12.63 13.12 56.13
C ILE A 213 -12.05 12.30 57.29
N PHE A 214 -11.11 11.40 57.01
CA PHE A 214 -10.46 10.59 58.05
C PHE A 214 -9.79 11.47 59.10
N SER A 215 -9.08 12.52 58.67
CA SER A 215 -8.44 13.49 59.57
C SER A 215 -9.45 14.20 60.47
N MET A 216 -10.65 14.52 59.98
CA MET A 216 -11.72 15.10 60.81
C MET A 216 -12.24 14.12 61.85
N VAL A 217 -12.46 12.86 61.46
CA VAL A 217 -12.94 11.80 62.36
C VAL A 217 -11.90 11.52 63.44
N ASP A 218 -10.63 11.39 63.08
CA ASP A 218 -9.53 11.17 64.04
C ASP A 218 -9.40 12.34 65.04
N ALA A 219 -9.54 13.58 64.56
CA ALA A 219 -9.54 14.76 65.43
C ALA A 219 -10.71 14.73 66.43
N ALA A 220 -11.92 14.37 65.97
CA ALA A 220 -13.09 14.26 66.84
C ALA A 220 -12.92 13.16 67.89
N GLN A 221 -12.47 11.97 67.48
CA GLN A 221 -12.21 10.84 68.38
C GLN A 221 -11.13 11.17 69.42
N THR A 222 -10.07 11.86 69.00
CA THR A 222 -9.00 12.33 69.88
C THR A 222 -9.53 13.34 70.91
N ALA A 223 -10.36 14.30 70.50
CA ALA A 223 -10.99 15.25 71.41
C ALA A 223 -11.88 14.54 72.46
N GLU A 224 -12.67 13.55 72.06
CA GLU A 224 -13.47 12.76 73.01
C GLU A 224 -12.62 11.96 74.00
N ARG A 225 -11.52 11.36 73.55
CA ARG A 225 -10.57 10.64 74.42
C ARG A 225 -10.01 11.57 75.50
N ILE A 226 -9.56 12.76 75.09
CA ILE A 226 -9.03 13.77 76.02
C ILE A 226 -10.11 14.21 77.02
N ASN A 227 -11.36 14.44 76.58
CA ASN A 227 -12.46 14.82 77.46
C ASN A 227 -12.78 13.74 78.51
N ARG A 228 -12.70 12.47 78.12
CA ARG A 228 -12.86 11.32 79.03
C ARG A 228 -11.74 11.28 80.09
N GLU A 229 -10.51 11.53 79.69
CA GLU A 229 -9.32 11.45 80.57
C GLU A 229 -9.17 12.68 81.49
N SER A 230 -9.44 13.89 80.99
CA SER A 230 -9.26 15.15 81.72
C SER A 230 -10.33 15.43 82.78
N GLY A 231 -11.35 14.57 82.91
CA GLY A 231 -12.37 14.66 83.96
C GLY A 231 -13.24 15.93 83.89
N TRP A 232 -13.31 16.58 82.72
CA TRP A 232 -13.98 17.87 82.51
C TRP A 232 -15.47 17.87 82.91
N GLN A 233 -16.13 16.70 82.91
CA GLN A 233 -17.52 16.55 83.37
C GLN A 233 -17.71 16.66 84.91
N ARG A 234 -16.64 16.77 85.71
CA ARG A 234 -16.73 16.92 87.17
C ARG A 234 -16.63 18.36 87.68
N ARG A 235 -16.60 19.37 86.80
CA ARG A 235 -16.37 20.79 87.17
C ARG A 235 -17.57 21.73 87.02
N TYR A 236 -18.75 21.22 86.68
CA TYR A 236 -20.01 21.97 86.75
C TYR A 236 -21.09 21.12 87.42
#